data_AF-A0A950TNV6-F1
#
_entry.id   AF-A0A950TNV6-F1
#
_cell.length_a   1.000
_cell.length_b   1.000
_cell.length_c   1.000
_cell.angle_alpha   90.00
_cell.angle_beta   90.00
_cell.angle_gamma   90.00
#
_symmetry.space_group_name_H-M   'P 1'
#
loop_
_entity.id
_entity.type
_entity.pdbx_description
1 polymer ?
#
loop_
_entity_poly.entity_id
_entity_poly.type
_entity_poly.pdbx_seq_one_letter_code
_entity_poly.pdbx_strand_id
1 'polypeptide(L)'
;MEDGVSAIQMSFGTIYPHPGNYNCCGVIGNADFANAHTYPQAAPSMLGQYNGTLDWTHRAALIPTPGKPVAHTEFGWTTPASPHYGAVSLRVQAEYTLEFIFDAWRHGDPIYVYYGLYDDMSGTWGLFDADNRPRPVALALQSLSQLLSDPASDARSFAPGRLNISFAHLPAGKTSFSGGRFLVMQKADGTFWVEIQNEVIRNNFMGDNSDVPVPEVKLNVNFGSAMRSVTEYDPVSAGTKPVATWRNLSDVSLSLPARPILLEVVHPSARATKELR
;
A
#
# COMPACT_ATOMS: atom_id res chain seq x y z
N MET A 1 -15.07 27.20 11.23
CA MET A 1 -13.77 27.08 10.54
C MET A 1 -13.28 28.49 10.32
N GLU A 2 -12.33 28.96 11.11
CA GLU A 2 -11.98 30.40 11.14
C GLU A 2 -10.71 30.75 10.34
N ASP A 3 -9.78 29.82 10.03
CA ASP A 3 -8.48 30.22 9.44
C ASP A 3 -7.98 29.41 8.23
N GLY A 4 -8.81 28.55 7.62
CA GLY A 4 -8.41 27.79 6.41
C GLY A 4 -7.29 26.74 6.61
N VAL A 5 -6.87 26.48 7.85
CA VAL A 5 -5.92 25.42 8.21
C VAL A 5 -6.68 24.16 8.59
N SER A 6 -6.35 23.02 7.97
CA SER A 6 -6.96 21.74 8.31
C SER A 6 -6.49 21.23 9.68
N ALA A 7 -7.41 20.71 10.49
CA ALA A 7 -7.14 20.16 11.82
C ALA A 7 -7.25 18.63 11.82
N ILE A 8 -6.24 17.96 12.38
CA ILE A 8 -6.25 16.51 12.63
C ILE A 8 -6.54 16.28 14.11
N GLN A 9 -7.48 15.38 14.42
CA GLN A 9 -7.79 15.03 15.80
C GLN A 9 -6.58 14.37 16.48
N MET A 10 -6.23 14.79 17.71
CA MET A 10 -5.01 14.31 18.38
C MET A 10 -5.22 13.13 19.35
N SER A 11 -6.41 12.56 19.46
CA SER A 11 -6.60 11.40 20.35
C SER A 11 -5.95 10.15 19.76
N PHE A 12 -5.23 9.43 20.60
CA PHE A 12 -4.51 8.23 20.23
C PHE A 12 -5.28 6.99 20.67
N GLY A 13 -5.37 6.00 19.78
CA GLY A 13 -5.54 4.62 20.18
C GLY A 13 -4.21 4.05 20.60
N THR A 14 -4.13 3.38 21.74
CA THR A 14 -2.93 2.62 22.08
C THR A 14 -2.81 1.41 21.17
N ILE A 15 -1.55 1.02 20.95
CA ILE A 15 -1.11 -0.21 20.30
C ILE A 15 -1.93 -1.41 20.84
N TYR A 16 -2.38 -2.25 19.90
CA TYR A 16 -3.00 -3.54 20.17
C TYR A 16 -2.21 -4.36 21.22
N PRO A 17 -2.83 -5.02 22.21
CA PRO A 17 -4.26 -5.28 22.42
C PRO A 17 -4.90 -4.35 23.45
N HIS A 18 -4.35 -3.17 23.71
CA HIS A 18 -4.92 -2.28 24.72
C HIS A 18 -6.05 -1.43 24.12
N PRO A 19 -7.28 -1.47 24.66
CA PRO A 19 -8.32 -0.54 24.31
C PRO A 19 -7.93 0.85 24.84
N GLY A 20 -7.06 1.55 24.11
CA GLY A 20 -6.71 2.92 24.44
C GLY A 20 -7.90 3.81 24.16
N ASN A 21 -8.33 4.56 25.18
CA ASN A 21 -8.59 6.00 25.22
C ASN A 21 -9.23 6.76 24.03
N TYR A 22 -9.70 6.12 22.96
CA TYR A 22 -10.61 6.75 22.00
C TYR A 22 -11.88 7.29 22.69
N ASN A 23 -12.23 6.72 23.85
CA ASN A 23 -13.32 7.17 24.72
C ASN A 23 -12.94 8.30 25.69
N CYS A 24 -11.65 8.63 25.91
CA CYS A 24 -11.26 9.63 26.92
C CYS A 24 -11.15 11.05 26.35
N CYS A 25 -11.01 11.18 25.04
CA CYS A 25 -10.93 12.45 24.36
C CYS A 25 -12.23 12.63 23.59
N GLY A 26 -13.16 13.40 24.15
CA GLY A 26 -14.51 13.59 23.63
C GLY A 26 -14.55 13.96 22.15
N VAL A 27 -15.73 13.82 21.55
CA VAL A 27 -16.00 14.13 20.14
C VAL A 27 -15.41 15.49 19.78
N ILE A 28 -14.32 15.50 19.02
CA ILE A 28 -13.68 16.75 18.58
C ILE A 28 -14.40 17.16 17.29
N GLY A 29 -15.60 17.73 17.42
CA GLY A 29 -16.45 18.13 16.30
C GLY A 29 -15.79 19.12 15.31
N ASN A 30 -14.63 19.69 15.70
CA ASN A 30 -13.85 20.62 14.90
C ASN A 30 -12.73 19.99 14.07
N ALA A 31 -12.49 18.67 14.15
CA ALA A 31 -11.46 18.03 13.34
C ALA A 31 -11.92 17.83 11.88
N ASP A 32 -11.00 17.99 10.94
CA ASP A 32 -11.19 17.67 9.52
C ASP A 32 -10.88 16.21 9.22
N PHE A 33 -9.94 15.62 9.97
CA PHE A 33 -9.54 14.21 9.84
C PHE A 33 -9.53 13.49 11.18
N ALA A 34 -9.92 12.22 11.15
CA ALA A 34 -9.62 11.24 12.19
C ALA A 34 -8.13 10.88 12.15
N ASN A 35 -7.55 10.49 13.28
CA ASN A 35 -6.13 10.16 13.38
C ASN A 35 -5.88 8.71 13.76
N ALA A 36 -4.99 8.06 13.02
CA ALA A 36 -4.55 6.70 13.27
C ALA A 36 -3.02 6.60 13.24
N HIS A 37 -2.45 6.00 14.29
CA HIS A 37 -1.05 5.55 14.29
C HIS A 37 -1.06 4.05 14.11
N THR A 38 -0.64 3.58 12.95
CA THR A 38 -0.89 2.21 12.51
C THR A 38 0.41 1.47 12.37
N TYR A 39 0.75 0.72 13.43
CA TYR A 39 1.95 -0.08 13.50
C TYR A 39 1.57 -1.56 13.55
N PRO A 40 1.58 -2.27 12.42
CA PRO A 40 1.25 -3.70 12.39
C PRO A 40 2.43 -4.56 12.85
N GLN A 41 2.15 -5.65 13.57
CA GLN A 41 3.19 -6.64 13.93
C GLN A 41 3.69 -7.45 12.72
N ALA A 42 2.79 -7.66 11.75
CA ALA A 42 2.98 -8.48 10.57
C ALA A 42 2.39 -7.76 9.36
N ALA A 43 1.82 -8.48 8.40
CA ALA A 43 1.14 -7.88 7.26
C ALA A 43 0.06 -6.86 7.72
N PRO A 44 -0.06 -5.68 7.05
CA PRO A 44 -0.98 -4.60 7.44
C PRO A 44 -2.40 -5.09 7.78
N SER A 45 -2.86 -6.00 6.93
CA SER A 45 -4.22 -6.53 6.85
C SER A 45 -4.41 -7.85 7.64
N MET A 46 -3.37 -8.37 8.31
CA MET A 46 -3.46 -9.62 9.08
C MET A 46 -3.08 -9.45 10.56
N LEU A 47 -4.09 -9.46 11.43
CA LEU A 47 -4.01 -9.88 12.83
C LEU A 47 -5.31 -10.62 13.19
N GLY A 48 -5.18 -11.84 13.70
CA GLY A 48 -6.22 -12.89 13.74
C GLY A 48 -7.49 -12.65 14.57
N GLN A 49 -7.71 -11.46 15.11
CA GLN A 49 -8.93 -11.14 15.89
C GLN A 49 -9.70 -9.91 15.40
N TYR A 50 -9.11 -9.05 14.56
CA TYR A 50 -9.70 -7.75 14.20
C TYR A 50 -9.54 -7.35 12.74
N ASN A 51 -9.52 -8.33 11.82
CA ASN A 51 -9.45 -8.04 10.38
C ASN A 51 -8.17 -7.31 9.91
N GLY A 52 -7.11 -7.27 10.72
CA GLY A 52 -5.88 -6.52 10.42
C GLY A 52 -5.66 -5.31 11.33
N THR A 53 -4.43 -4.80 11.38
CA THR A 53 -4.10 -3.62 12.21
C THR A 53 -4.66 -2.35 11.57
N LEU A 54 -4.61 -2.27 10.23
CA LEU A 54 -5.13 -1.14 9.46
C LEU A 54 -6.64 -0.99 9.65
N ASP A 55 -7.43 -2.03 9.37
CA ASP A 55 -8.90 -1.98 9.55
C ASP A 55 -9.32 -1.71 11.01
N TRP A 56 -8.57 -2.23 11.98
CA TRP A 56 -8.82 -1.95 13.39
C TRP A 56 -8.57 -0.48 13.75
N THR A 57 -7.40 0.06 13.41
CA THR A 57 -7.04 1.46 13.71
C THR A 57 -7.92 2.46 12.96
N HIS A 58 -8.28 2.16 11.71
CA HIS A 58 -9.22 2.95 10.91
C HIS A 58 -10.57 3.07 11.64
N ARG A 59 -11.19 1.94 12.01
CA ARG A 59 -12.48 1.94 12.72
C ARG A 59 -12.41 2.63 14.08
N ALA A 60 -11.29 2.46 14.78
CA ALA A 60 -11.10 3.06 16.09
C ALA A 60 -10.93 4.60 16.01
N ALA A 61 -10.23 5.11 14.98
CA ALA A 61 -10.10 6.54 14.72
C ALA A 61 -11.45 7.24 14.46
N LEU A 62 -12.40 6.53 13.86
CA LEU A 62 -13.75 7.04 13.60
C LEU A 62 -14.63 7.15 14.85
N ILE A 63 -14.30 6.49 15.97
CA ILE A 63 -15.10 6.57 17.22
C ILE A 63 -15.20 8.01 17.74
N PRO A 64 -14.10 8.76 17.93
CA PRO A 64 -14.16 10.17 18.36
C PRO A 64 -14.48 11.16 17.23
N THR A 65 -14.42 10.73 15.96
CA THR A 65 -14.60 11.61 14.78
C THR A 65 -15.50 10.99 13.71
N PRO A 66 -16.76 10.63 14.06
CA PRO A 66 -17.64 9.91 13.16
C PRO A 66 -17.88 10.71 11.87
N GLY A 67 -17.74 10.04 10.72
CA GLY A 67 -17.97 10.62 9.39
C GLY A 67 -16.84 11.48 8.84
N LYS A 68 -15.68 11.54 9.52
CA LYS A 68 -14.47 12.20 9.01
C LYS A 68 -13.57 11.22 8.25
N PRO A 69 -12.84 11.66 7.21
CA PRO A 69 -11.79 10.84 6.60
C PRO A 69 -10.69 10.48 7.63
N VAL A 70 -10.07 9.31 7.49
CA VAL A 70 -8.98 8.86 8.39
C VAL A 70 -7.62 9.23 7.79
N ALA A 71 -6.79 9.90 8.58
CA ALA A 71 -5.39 10.13 8.30
C ALA A 71 -4.53 9.17 9.13
N HIS A 72 -3.76 8.32 8.46
CA HIS A 72 -2.70 7.53 9.06
C HIS A 72 -1.46 8.41 9.23
N THR A 73 -1.42 9.21 10.29
CA THR A 73 -0.33 10.17 10.53
C THR A 73 0.99 9.50 10.89
N GLU A 74 0.96 8.22 11.24
CA GLU A 74 2.14 7.37 11.38
C GLU A 74 1.80 5.94 10.96
N PHE A 75 2.69 5.33 10.19
CA PHE A 75 2.74 3.88 10.01
C PHE A 75 4.16 3.42 9.70
N GLY A 76 4.49 2.17 10.00
CA GLY A 76 5.81 1.64 9.65
C GLY A 76 6.15 0.34 10.36
N TRP A 77 7.36 -0.14 10.08
CA TRP A 77 8.00 -1.29 10.71
C TRP A 77 9.44 -0.94 11.03
N THR A 78 9.97 -1.50 12.12
CA THR A 78 11.39 -1.36 12.47
C THR A 78 12.19 -2.55 11.95
N THR A 79 13.51 -2.42 11.96
CA THR A 79 14.46 -3.47 11.57
C THR A 79 15.55 -3.62 12.64
N PRO A 80 16.44 -4.63 12.56
CA PRO A 80 16.25 -5.89 11.84
C PRO A 80 15.13 -6.75 12.47
N ALA A 81 14.84 -7.88 11.84
CA ALA A 81 13.98 -8.90 12.41
C ALA A 81 14.49 -9.31 13.80
N SER A 82 13.60 -9.24 14.79
CA SER A 82 13.88 -9.61 16.17
C SER A 82 12.56 -9.90 16.88
N PRO A 83 12.54 -10.53 18.07
CA PRO A 83 11.29 -10.77 18.82
C PRO A 83 10.52 -9.51 19.27
N HIS A 84 10.95 -8.30 18.87
CA HIS A 84 10.25 -7.05 19.14
C HIS A 84 9.05 -6.85 18.20
N TYR A 85 8.01 -6.16 18.70
CA TYR A 85 6.80 -5.88 17.93
C TYR A 85 7.13 -5.06 16.68
N GLY A 86 6.65 -5.49 15.51
CA GLY A 86 6.85 -4.78 14.25
C GLY A 86 8.30 -4.77 13.74
N ALA A 87 9.20 -5.56 14.36
CA ALA A 87 10.59 -5.67 13.93
C ALA A 87 10.74 -6.76 12.87
N VAL A 88 10.97 -6.36 11.61
CA VAL A 88 11.03 -7.25 10.43
C VAL A 88 12.35 -7.08 9.68
N SER A 89 12.60 -7.92 8.68
CA SER A 89 13.77 -7.71 7.81
C SER A 89 13.59 -6.45 6.94
N LEU A 90 14.71 -5.89 6.46
CA LEU A 90 14.68 -4.76 5.51
C LEU A 90 13.82 -5.04 4.27
N ARG A 91 13.80 -6.30 3.81
CA ARG A 91 12.99 -6.73 2.69
C ARG A 91 11.50 -6.68 3.05
N VAL A 92 11.11 -7.31 4.15
CA VAL A 92 9.71 -7.37 4.59
C VAL A 92 9.20 -5.96 4.94
N GLN A 93 10.04 -5.08 5.48
CA GLN A 93 9.72 -3.66 5.70
C GLN A 93 9.30 -2.98 4.39
N ALA A 94 10.06 -3.15 3.30
CA ALA A 94 9.72 -2.58 2.00
C ALA A 94 8.42 -3.19 1.42
N GLU A 95 8.26 -4.51 1.51
CA GLU A 95 7.08 -5.22 0.99
C GLU A 95 5.80 -4.83 1.72
N TYR A 96 5.80 -4.80 3.06
CA TYR A 96 4.63 -4.39 3.86
C TYR A 96 4.29 -2.91 3.71
N THR A 97 5.29 -2.06 3.51
CA THR A 97 5.06 -0.62 3.30
C THR A 97 4.23 -0.37 2.04
N LEU A 98 4.54 -1.05 0.92
CA LEU A 98 3.74 -0.89 -0.30
C LEU A 98 2.34 -1.51 -0.14
N GLU A 99 2.23 -2.68 0.50
CA GLU A 99 0.94 -3.32 0.80
C GLU A 99 0.04 -2.37 1.63
N PHE A 100 0.60 -1.74 2.66
CA PHE A 100 -0.11 -0.76 3.48
C PHE A 100 -0.70 0.38 2.65
N ILE A 101 0.09 0.96 1.74
CA ILE A 101 -0.34 2.09 0.92
C ILE A 101 -1.55 1.71 0.04
N PHE A 102 -1.50 0.54 -0.60
CA PHE A 102 -2.63 0.09 -1.42
C PHE A 102 -3.85 -0.25 -0.57
N ASP A 103 -3.66 -0.81 0.62
CA ASP A 103 -4.76 -1.10 1.54
C ASP A 103 -5.41 0.17 2.07
N ALA A 104 -4.62 1.13 2.55
CA ALA A 104 -5.11 2.45 2.98
C ALA A 104 -5.87 3.16 1.84
N TRP A 105 -5.36 3.08 0.60
CA TRP A 105 -6.06 3.61 -0.56
C TRP A 105 -7.41 2.92 -0.81
N ARG A 106 -7.49 1.58 -0.68
CA ARG A 106 -8.75 0.84 -0.79
C ARG A 106 -9.74 1.16 0.34
N HIS A 107 -9.25 1.52 1.52
CA HIS A 107 -10.05 2.04 2.62
C HIS A 107 -10.58 3.46 2.36
N GLY A 108 -10.02 4.17 1.38
CA GLY A 108 -10.37 5.56 1.07
C GLY A 108 -9.65 6.57 1.94
N ASP A 109 -8.53 6.18 2.55
CA ASP A 109 -7.76 7.02 3.46
C ASP A 109 -6.90 8.02 2.67
N PRO A 110 -7.14 9.34 2.81
CA PRO A 110 -6.48 10.34 1.96
C PRO A 110 -5.05 10.67 2.37
N ILE A 111 -4.62 10.24 3.56
CA ILE A 111 -3.32 10.60 4.14
C ILE A 111 -2.73 9.38 4.83
N TYR A 112 -1.48 9.04 4.47
CA TYR A 112 -0.68 8.03 5.14
C TYR A 112 0.79 8.49 5.15
N VAL A 113 1.35 8.64 6.34
CA VAL A 113 2.70 9.18 6.56
C VAL A 113 3.57 8.08 7.17
N TYR A 114 4.60 7.68 6.42
CA TYR A 114 5.55 6.69 6.87
C TYR A 114 6.39 7.26 8.02
N TYR A 115 6.48 6.53 9.13
CA TYR A 115 7.24 6.97 10.30
C TYR A 115 8.74 6.75 10.10
N GLY A 116 9.44 7.86 10.19
CA GLY A 116 10.90 7.99 10.12
C GLY A 116 11.37 8.39 8.73
N LEU A 117 11.77 9.66 8.55
CA LEU A 117 12.63 10.00 7.41
C LEU A 117 14.02 9.40 7.62
N TYR A 118 14.57 9.54 8.83
CA TYR A 118 15.84 8.97 9.26
C TYR A 118 15.63 8.00 10.42
N ASP A 119 16.54 7.06 10.59
CA ASP A 119 16.70 6.37 11.86
C ASP A 119 16.98 7.37 12.97
N ASP A 120 16.38 7.16 14.14
CA ASP A 120 16.52 8.04 15.28
C ASP A 120 16.66 7.24 16.59
N MET A 121 16.55 7.92 17.74
CA MET A 121 16.64 7.27 19.04
C MET A 121 15.50 6.27 19.31
N SER A 122 14.41 6.33 18.53
CA SER A 122 13.26 5.42 18.61
C SER A 122 13.50 4.10 17.86
N GLY A 123 14.59 4.02 17.07
CA GLY A 123 15.04 2.80 16.41
C GLY A 123 15.27 2.98 14.91
N THR A 124 15.41 1.86 14.20
CA THR A 124 15.67 1.88 12.75
C THR A 124 14.38 1.80 11.94
N TRP A 125 13.59 2.85 12.04
CA TRP A 125 12.34 3.00 11.30
C TRP A 125 12.53 3.75 9.99
N GLY A 126 13.67 4.41 9.80
CA GLY A 126 13.85 5.41 8.76
C GLY A 126 13.71 4.89 7.33
N LEU A 127 13.31 5.79 6.44
CA LEU A 127 13.57 5.65 5.00
C LEU A 127 15.07 5.71 4.69
N PHE A 128 15.82 6.47 5.48
CA PHE A 128 17.26 6.59 5.39
C PHE A 128 17.91 6.14 6.70
N ASP A 129 19.11 5.56 6.61
CA ASP A 129 19.91 5.30 7.81
C ASP A 129 20.51 6.60 8.39
N ALA A 130 21.16 6.50 9.54
CA ALA A 130 21.81 7.64 10.20
C ALA A 130 22.92 8.31 9.37
N ASP A 131 23.43 7.63 8.33
CA ASP A 131 24.43 8.13 7.39
C ASP A 131 23.81 8.66 6.08
N ASN A 132 22.49 8.89 6.06
CA ASN A 132 21.73 9.37 4.91
C ASN A 132 21.76 8.43 3.69
N ARG A 133 21.94 7.13 3.90
CA ARG A 133 21.83 6.13 2.82
C ARG A 133 20.39 5.63 2.73
N PRO A 134 19.81 5.54 1.51
CA PRO A 134 18.45 5.05 1.36
C PRO A 134 18.36 3.57 1.73
N ARG A 135 17.38 3.23 2.57
CA ARG A 135 17.02 1.85 2.88
C ARG A 135 16.16 1.26 1.75
N PRO A 136 16.01 -0.07 1.66
CA PRO A 136 15.19 -0.70 0.61
C PRO A 136 13.76 -0.16 0.52
N VAL A 137 13.15 0.19 1.66
CA VAL A 137 11.82 0.81 1.69
C VAL A 137 11.78 2.17 0.98
N ALA A 138 12.82 3.00 1.09
CA ALA A 138 12.90 4.28 0.38
C ALA A 138 13.00 4.08 -1.13
N LEU A 139 13.78 3.09 -1.58
CA LEU A 139 13.91 2.74 -2.99
C LEU A 139 12.60 2.19 -3.57
N ALA A 140 11.88 1.39 -2.79
CA ALA A 140 10.56 0.87 -3.17
C ALA A 140 9.52 2.00 -3.31
N LEU A 141 9.47 2.92 -2.33
CA LEU A 141 8.59 4.11 -2.38
C LEU A 141 8.94 5.05 -3.53
N GLN A 142 10.23 5.26 -3.78
CA GLN A 142 10.68 6.05 -4.94
C GLN A 142 10.21 5.40 -6.25
N SER A 143 10.39 4.09 -6.38
CA SER A 143 10.00 3.35 -7.59
C SER A 143 8.49 3.38 -7.79
N LEU A 144 7.70 3.16 -6.73
CA LEU A 144 6.25 3.27 -6.77
C LEU A 144 5.81 4.67 -7.21
N SER A 145 6.40 5.71 -6.62
CA SER A 145 6.08 7.11 -6.93
C SER A 145 6.41 7.45 -8.38
N GLN A 146 7.54 7.00 -8.91
CA GLN A 146 7.92 7.21 -10.31
C GLN A 146 6.95 6.50 -11.25
N LEU A 147 6.66 5.22 -10.99
CA LEU A 147 5.77 4.40 -11.80
C LEU A 147 4.35 4.95 -11.83
N LEU A 148 3.81 5.41 -10.69
CA LEU A 148 2.43 5.89 -10.61
C LEU A 148 2.27 7.40 -10.80
N SER A 149 3.36 8.15 -10.98
CA SER A 149 3.27 9.59 -11.24
C SER A 149 2.40 9.90 -12.47
N ASP A 150 1.48 10.85 -12.32
CA ASP A 150 0.66 11.38 -13.40
C ASP A 150 0.94 12.88 -13.53
N PRO A 151 1.85 13.28 -14.45
CA PRO A 151 2.26 14.67 -14.59
C PRO A 151 1.28 15.51 -15.41
N ALA A 152 0.19 14.94 -15.92
CA ALA A 152 -0.75 15.68 -16.74
C ALA A 152 -1.42 16.80 -15.93
N SER A 153 -1.69 17.93 -16.60
CA SER A 153 -2.32 19.09 -15.96
C SER A 153 -3.72 18.80 -15.42
N ASP A 154 -4.41 17.81 -16.00
CA ASP A 154 -5.74 17.37 -15.62
C ASP A 154 -5.74 16.09 -14.75
N ALA A 155 -4.58 15.60 -14.29
CA ALA A 155 -4.42 14.37 -13.49
C ALA A 155 -5.35 14.29 -12.25
N ARG A 156 -5.72 15.43 -11.67
CA ARG A 156 -6.63 15.52 -10.51
C ARG A 156 -8.11 15.72 -10.85
N SER A 157 -8.44 15.88 -12.13
CA SER A 157 -9.77 16.32 -12.57
C SER A 157 -10.37 15.51 -13.72
N PHE A 158 -9.57 14.70 -14.43
CA PHE A 158 -10.09 13.82 -15.46
C PHE A 158 -10.94 12.70 -14.83
N ALA A 159 -11.92 12.21 -15.58
CA ALA A 159 -12.73 11.08 -15.16
C ALA A 159 -12.09 9.78 -15.68
N PRO A 160 -11.66 8.86 -14.79
CA PRO A 160 -11.12 7.57 -15.22
C PRO A 160 -12.15 6.76 -16.00
N GLY A 161 -11.70 6.11 -17.07
CA GLY A 161 -12.43 5.09 -17.81
C GLY A 161 -12.49 3.76 -17.04
N ARG A 162 -12.92 2.71 -17.74
CA ARG A 162 -12.98 1.34 -17.19
C ARG A 162 -12.11 0.41 -18.01
N LEU A 163 -11.35 -0.44 -17.33
CA LEU A 163 -10.66 -1.57 -17.93
C LEU A 163 -11.49 -2.83 -17.67
N ASN A 164 -11.84 -3.55 -18.73
CA ASN A 164 -12.37 -4.91 -18.56
C ASN A 164 -11.21 -5.80 -18.11
N ILE A 165 -11.31 -6.38 -16.92
CA ILE A 165 -10.26 -7.22 -16.36
C ILE A 165 -10.88 -8.29 -15.47
N SER A 166 -10.36 -9.50 -15.57
CA SER A 166 -10.72 -10.62 -14.70
C SER A 166 -9.50 -11.47 -14.40
N PHE A 167 -9.55 -12.20 -13.28
CA PHE A 167 -8.44 -12.99 -12.79
C PHE A 167 -8.88 -14.44 -12.60
N ALA A 168 -8.11 -15.37 -13.16
CA ALA A 168 -8.19 -16.78 -12.81
C ALA A 168 -7.05 -17.14 -11.86
N HIS A 169 -7.37 -17.92 -10.82
CA HIS A 169 -6.42 -18.36 -9.79
C HIS A 169 -5.79 -17.22 -8.97
N LEU A 170 -6.47 -16.08 -8.85
CA LEU A 170 -6.13 -15.10 -7.83
C LEU A 170 -6.24 -15.78 -6.45
N PRO A 171 -5.21 -15.72 -5.58
CA PRO A 171 -5.20 -16.48 -4.33
C PRO A 171 -6.44 -16.19 -3.48
N ALA A 172 -7.13 -17.24 -3.00
CA ALA A 172 -8.25 -17.05 -2.09
C ALA A 172 -7.77 -16.54 -0.73
N GLY A 173 -8.47 -15.55 -0.18
CA GLY A 173 -8.27 -15.11 1.20
C GLY A 173 -8.80 -16.14 2.21
N LYS A 174 -8.14 -16.23 3.36
CA LYS A 174 -8.70 -16.89 4.55
C LYS A 174 -9.60 -15.95 5.37
N THR A 175 -9.48 -14.65 5.10
CA THR A 175 -10.18 -13.51 5.69
C THR A 175 -10.53 -12.53 4.57
N SER A 176 -11.38 -11.54 4.84
CA SER A 176 -11.66 -10.44 3.90
C SER A 176 -10.47 -9.52 3.66
N PHE A 177 -9.35 -9.74 4.36
CA PHE A 177 -8.12 -8.96 4.37
C PHE A 177 -6.89 -9.87 4.22
N SER A 178 -7.08 -11.00 3.53
CA SER A 178 -5.99 -11.87 3.07
C SER A 178 -6.22 -12.38 1.65
N GLY A 179 -5.19 -12.95 1.04
CA GLY A 179 -5.22 -13.48 -0.32
C GLY A 179 -5.05 -12.39 -1.38
N GLY A 180 -5.44 -12.70 -2.61
CA GLY A 180 -5.22 -11.82 -3.73
C GLY A 180 -6.14 -10.59 -3.72
N ARG A 181 -5.54 -9.42 -3.94
CA ARG A 181 -6.24 -8.15 -4.20
C ARG A 181 -5.72 -7.53 -5.49
N PHE A 182 -6.51 -6.62 -6.02
CA PHE A 182 -6.10 -5.77 -7.12
C PHE A 182 -6.73 -4.39 -6.98
N LEU A 183 -6.11 -3.40 -7.62
CA LEU A 183 -6.61 -2.05 -7.76
C LEU A 183 -6.39 -1.60 -9.20
N VAL A 184 -7.46 -1.16 -9.87
CA VAL A 184 -7.38 -0.58 -11.22
C VAL A 184 -7.38 0.94 -11.10
N MET A 185 -6.34 1.53 -11.65
CA MET A 185 -6.13 2.97 -11.76
C MET A 185 -6.03 3.34 -13.24
N GLN A 186 -6.24 4.61 -13.55
CA GLN A 186 -5.93 5.17 -14.85
C GLN A 186 -5.12 6.44 -14.64
N LYS A 187 -4.20 6.74 -15.56
CA LYS A 187 -3.59 8.07 -15.69
C LYS A 187 -4.32 8.88 -16.76
N ALA A 188 -4.16 10.20 -16.73
CA ALA A 188 -4.80 11.12 -17.68
C ALA A 188 -4.39 10.90 -19.14
N ASP A 189 -3.23 10.28 -19.39
CA ASP A 189 -2.80 9.87 -20.74
C ASP A 189 -3.61 8.69 -21.31
N GLY A 190 -4.46 8.08 -20.48
CA GLY A 190 -5.34 6.97 -20.83
C GLY A 190 -4.74 5.59 -20.56
N THR A 191 -3.51 5.50 -20.08
CA THR A 191 -2.91 4.23 -19.63
C THR A 191 -3.59 3.76 -18.35
N PHE A 192 -3.91 2.46 -18.30
CA PHE A 192 -4.41 1.84 -17.08
C PHE A 192 -3.23 1.27 -16.29
N TRP A 193 -3.32 1.34 -14.97
CA TRP A 193 -2.35 0.76 -14.05
C TRP A 193 -3.10 -0.19 -13.13
N VAL A 194 -2.66 -1.44 -13.08
CA VAL A 194 -3.29 -2.47 -12.25
C VAL A 194 -2.28 -2.89 -11.21
N GLU A 195 -2.54 -2.54 -9.96
CA GLU A 195 -1.84 -3.19 -8.86
C GLU A 195 -2.45 -4.57 -8.62
N ILE A 196 -1.59 -5.53 -8.30
CA ILE A 196 -1.97 -6.88 -7.88
C ILE A 196 -1.08 -7.26 -6.70
N GLN A 197 -1.66 -7.72 -5.60
CA GLN A 197 -0.93 -8.20 -4.43
C GLN A 197 -1.52 -9.50 -3.90
N ASN A 198 -0.70 -10.26 -3.17
CA ASN A 198 -1.13 -11.41 -2.39
C ASN A 198 -0.88 -11.12 -0.89
N GLU A 199 -1.95 -10.79 -0.17
CA GLU A 199 -1.92 -10.47 1.27
C GLU A 199 -1.66 -11.74 2.08
N VAL A 200 -0.40 -11.91 2.49
CA VAL A 200 0.10 -13.07 3.23
C VAL A 200 1.14 -12.63 4.26
N ILE A 201 1.19 -13.33 5.39
CA ILE A 201 2.19 -13.07 6.42
C ILE A 201 3.56 -13.57 5.94
N ARG A 202 4.58 -12.72 6.05
CA ARG A 202 5.95 -12.92 5.57
C ARG A 202 7.00 -12.90 6.67
N ASN A 203 6.58 -12.81 7.92
CA ASN A 203 7.44 -12.90 9.10
C ASN A 203 6.84 -13.84 10.15
N ASN A 204 7.70 -14.50 10.92
CA ASN A 204 7.32 -15.32 12.06
C ASN A 204 6.94 -14.44 13.26
N PHE A 205 5.84 -13.70 13.14
CA PHE A 205 5.43 -12.67 14.11
C PHE A 205 5.08 -13.20 15.51
N MET A 206 4.85 -14.50 15.64
CA MET A 206 4.62 -15.19 16.90
C MET A 206 5.91 -15.71 17.56
N GLY A 207 7.06 -15.52 16.91
CA GLY A 207 8.37 -15.99 17.38
C GLY A 207 9.42 -14.88 17.27
N ASP A 208 10.40 -15.10 16.39
CA ASP A 208 11.58 -14.24 16.24
C ASP A 208 11.47 -13.20 15.13
N ASN A 209 10.29 -13.10 14.48
CA ASN A 209 10.06 -12.30 13.28
C ASN A 209 10.96 -12.64 12.08
N SER A 210 11.59 -13.82 12.06
CA SER A 210 12.33 -14.30 10.88
C SER A 210 11.44 -14.34 9.65
N ASP A 211 12.03 -14.11 8.47
CA ASP A 211 11.33 -14.16 7.19
C ASP A 211 10.69 -15.54 6.98
N VAL A 212 9.42 -15.54 6.60
CA VAL A 212 8.69 -16.73 6.18
C VAL A 212 8.69 -16.77 4.65
N PRO A 213 9.31 -17.78 4.02
CA PRO A 213 9.25 -17.94 2.57
C PRO A 213 7.81 -18.18 2.11
N VAL A 214 7.35 -17.38 1.16
CA VAL A 214 6.05 -17.57 0.51
C VAL A 214 6.26 -17.78 -0.98
N PRO A 215 5.88 -18.94 -1.54
CA PRO A 215 6.05 -19.20 -2.97
C PRO A 215 5.16 -18.30 -3.81
N GLU A 216 5.62 -17.98 -5.02
CA GLU A 216 4.83 -17.25 -6.00
C GLU A 216 3.63 -18.09 -6.45
N VAL A 217 2.51 -17.43 -6.72
CA VAL A 217 1.28 -18.06 -7.21
C VAL A 217 1.11 -17.73 -8.68
N LYS A 218 0.90 -18.76 -9.52
CA LYS A 218 0.56 -18.55 -10.92
C LYS A 218 -0.90 -18.11 -11.05
N LEU A 219 -1.12 -16.99 -11.73
CA LEU A 219 -2.46 -16.50 -12.04
C LEU A 219 -2.56 -16.05 -13.49
N ASN A 220 -3.77 -16.04 -14.03
CA ASN A 220 -4.02 -15.51 -15.37
C ASN A 220 -4.85 -14.23 -15.26
N VAL A 221 -4.38 -13.17 -15.91
CA VAL A 221 -5.12 -11.91 -16.07
C VAL A 221 -5.73 -11.91 -17.47
N ASN A 222 -7.04 -11.71 -17.57
CA ASN A 222 -7.76 -11.62 -18.84
C ASN A 222 -8.36 -10.21 -18.99
N PHE A 223 -8.06 -9.54 -20.09
CA PHE A 223 -8.48 -8.16 -20.38
C PHE A 223 -9.74 -8.07 -21.27
N GLY A 224 -10.31 -9.20 -21.68
CA GLY A 224 -11.49 -9.31 -22.55
C GLY A 224 -11.30 -8.83 -23.99
N SER A 225 -10.22 -8.14 -24.31
CA SER A 225 -9.82 -7.71 -25.65
C SER A 225 -8.30 -7.58 -25.75
N ALA A 226 -7.77 -7.47 -26.97
CA ALA A 226 -6.33 -7.32 -27.17
C ALA A 226 -5.83 -5.95 -26.67
N MET A 227 -4.90 -5.95 -25.72
CA MET A 227 -4.16 -4.77 -25.27
C MET A 227 -2.98 -4.50 -26.22
N ARG A 228 -2.66 -3.22 -26.44
CA ARG A 228 -1.51 -2.81 -27.26
C ARG A 228 -0.21 -3.26 -26.62
N SER A 229 -0.09 -3.04 -25.31
CA SER A 229 0.97 -3.59 -24.48
C SER A 229 0.51 -3.76 -23.04
N VAL A 230 1.14 -4.73 -22.37
CA VAL A 230 1.07 -4.92 -20.93
C VAL A 230 2.51 -5.00 -20.44
N THR A 231 2.88 -4.23 -19.43
CA THR A 231 4.23 -4.22 -18.85
C THR A 231 4.15 -4.49 -17.36
N GLU A 232 4.86 -5.51 -16.89
CA GLU A 232 4.95 -5.84 -15.47
C GLU A 232 6.11 -5.11 -14.80
N TYR A 233 5.85 -4.59 -13.60
CA TYR A 233 6.85 -3.97 -12.73
C TYR A 233 6.75 -4.53 -11.32
N ASP A 234 7.90 -4.68 -10.68
CA ASP A 234 8.01 -4.98 -9.25
C ASP A 234 8.82 -3.85 -8.58
N PRO A 235 8.13 -2.90 -7.92
CA PRO A 235 8.79 -1.74 -7.33
C PRO A 235 9.78 -2.08 -6.22
N VAL A 236 9.67 -3.26 -5.61
CA VAL A 236 10.55 -3.70 -4.51
C VAL A 236 11.81 -4.36 -5.06
N SER A 237 11.67 -5.27 -6.04
CA SER A 237 12.81 -6.07 -6.52
C SER A 237 13.49 -5.53 -7.77
N ALA A 238 12.72 -4.93 -8.69
CA ALA A 238 13.19 -4.43 -9.99
C ALA A 238 13.19 -2.89 -10.07
N GLY A 239 12.59 -2.22 -9.09
CA GLY A 239 12.39 -0.79 -9.07
C GLY A 239 11.50 -0.36 -10.24
N THR A 240 11.99 0.53 -11.10
CA THR A 240 11.26 1.01 -12.28
C THR A 240 11.58 0.25 -13.57
N LYS A 241 12.40 -0.81 -13.50
CA LYS A 241 12.72 -1.62 -14.68
C LYS A 241 11.58 -2.58 -14.99
N PRO A 242 11.14 -2.70 -16.25
CA PRO A 242 10.19 -3.73 -16.65
C PRO A 242 10.70 -5.13 -16.28
N VAL A 243 9.87 -5.91 -15.62
CA VAL A 243 10.08 -7.35 -15.36
C VAL A 243 9.78 -8.13 -16.64
N ALA A 244 8.66 -7.80 -17.29
CA ALA A 244 8.24 -8.39 -18.55
C ALA A 244 7.39 -7.41 -19.35
N THR A 245 7.35 -7.58 -20.68
CA THR A 245 6.50 -6.80 -21.57
C THR A 245 5.89 -7.72 -22.61
N TRP A 246 4.58 -7.57 -22.80
CA TRP A 246 3.83 -8.28 -23.81
C TRP A 246 3.06 -7.31 -24.70
N ARG A 247 2.74 -7.75 -25.92
CA ARG A 247 2.07 -6.92 -26.93
C ARG A 247 0.99 -7.72 -27.64
N ASN A 248 -0.09 -7.04 -28.02
CA ASN A 248 -1.19 -7.61 -28.80
C ASN A 248 -1.77 -8.90 -28.19
N LEU A 249 -2.01 -8.90 -26.88
CA LEU A 249 -2.59 -10.04 -26.16
C LEU A 249 -3.87 -9.67 -25.42
N SER A 250 -4.74 -10.66 -25.22
CA SER A 250 -5.97 -10.53 -24.44
C SER A 250 -5.86 -11.10 -23.02
N ASP A 251 -4.80 -11.85 -22.75
CA ASP A 251 -4.55 -12.49 -21.47
C ASP A 251 -3.05 -12.68 -21.24
N VAL A 252 -2.65 -12.70 -19.96
CA VAL A 252 -1.27 -12.93 -19.56
C VAL A 252 -1.22 -13.87 -18.36
N SER A 253 -0.25 -14.79 -18.34
CA SER A 253 0.06 -15.62 -17.17
C SER A 253 1.17 -14.93 -16.38
N LEU A 254 0.91 -14.67 -15.09
CA LEU A 254 1.85 -14.03 -14.17
C LEU A 254 2.24 -15.00 -13.06
N SER A 255 3.46 -14.85 -12.55
CA SER A 255 3.84 -15.39 -11.24
C SER A 255 3.74 -14.26 -10.22
N LEU A 256 2.70 -14.29 -9.38
CA LEU A 256 2.45 -13.27 -8.37
C LEU A 256 3.28 -13.56 -7.11
N PRO A 257 4.26 -12.72 -6.76
CA PRO A 257 4.94 -12.83 -5.48
C PRO A 257 4.03 -12.42 -4.31
N ALA A 258 4.51 -12.67 -3.09
CA ALA A 258 3.85 -12.26 -1.86
C ALA A 258 3.96 -10.74 -1.57
N ARG A 259 3.94 -9.88 -2.59
CA ARG A 259 4.06 -8.42 -2.46
C ARG A 259 3.34 -7.74 -3.63
N PRO A 260 3.06 -6.43 -3.54
CA PRO A 260 2.45 -5.71 -4.66
C PRO A 260 3.36 -5.69 -5.90
N ILE A 261 2.76 -6.00 -7.05
CA ILE A 261 3.31 -5.75 -8.39
C ILE A 261 2.38 -4.81 -9.15
N LEU A 262 2.88 -4.18 -10.21
CA LEU A 262 2.12 -3.29 -11.08
C LEU A 262 2.11 -3.79 -12.52
N LEU A 263 0.97 -3.67 -13.18
CA LEU A 263 0.85 -3.77 -14.63
C LEU A 263 0.53 -2.40 -15.21
N GLU A 264 1.38 -1.88 -16.09
CA GLU A 264 0.99 -0.83 -17.02
C GLU A 264 0.26 -1.48 -18.20
N VAL A 265 -0.96 -1.05 -18.48
CA VAL A 265 -1.84 -1.62 -19.50
C VAL A 265 -2.23 -0.53 -20.49
N VAL A 266 -1.70 -0.64 -21.71
CA VAL A 266 -1.97 0.30 -22.80
C VAL A 266 -3.11 -0.25 -23.65
N HIS A 267 -4.32 0.29 -23.43
CA HIS A 267 -5.49 -0.04 -24.23
C HIS A 267 -5.31 0.44 -25.69
N PRO A 268 -5.90 -0.22 -26.72
CA PRO A 268 -5.85 0.25 -28.10
C PRO A 268 -6.32 1.71 -28.30
N SER A 269 -7.21 2.20 -27.44
CA SER A 269 -7.72 3.58 -27.46
C SER A 269 -6.91 4.58 -26.64
N ALA A 270 -5.88 4.16 -25.90
CA ALA A 270 -5.04 5.07 -25.12
C ALA A 270 -4.31 6.06 -26.04
N ARG A 271 -4.11 7.30 -25.59
CA ARG A 271 -3.37 8.30 -26.36
C ARG A 271 -1.92 7.85 -26.47
N ALA A 272 -1.27 8.17 -27.59
CA ALA A 272 0.17 7.92 -27.70
C ALA A 272 0.89 8.80 -26.65
N THR A 273 1.60 8.18 -25.73
CA THR A 273 2.53 8.89 -24.84
C THR A 273 3.60 9.53 -25.72
N LYS A 274 3.74 10.87 -25.64
CA LYS A 274 4.94 11.52 -26.15
C LYS A 274 6.07 11.11 -25.22
N GLU A 275 7.05 10.37 -25.71
CA GLU A 275 8.29 10.15 -24.97
C GLU A 275 8.86 11.51 -24.58
N LEU A 276 8.87 11.80 -23.27
CA LEU A 276 9.65 12.90 -22.72
C LEU A 276 11.11 12.48 -22.81
N ARG A 277 11.84 13.13 -23.71
CA ARG A 277 13.31 13.04 -23.81
C ARG A 277 13.98 13.78 -22.68
#